data_AF-A0A1H0FGK9-F1
#
_entry.id   AF-A0A1H0FGK9-F1
#
_cell.length_a   1.000
_cell.length_b   1.000
_cell.length_c   1.000
_cell.angle_alpha   90.00
_cell.angle_beta   90.00
_cell.angle_gamma   90.00
#
_symmetry.space_group_name_H-M   'P 1'
#
loop_
_entity.id
_entity.type
_entity.pdbx_description
1 polymer ?
#
loop_
_entity_poly.entity_id
_entity_poly.type
_entity_poly.pdbx_seq_one_letter_code
_entity_poly.pdbx_strand_id
1 'polypeptide(L)'
;MDATGSLAAKLLSETLMFDQTSLAALEALAANSDRGIVRRGEILVRQGEPSDRFFVVLSGRFTVHRDDVSDPIAEIGQGELVGEVGFFAGLPRMATVVAARDSIVLSICDHQFEKAASALPSLRQSVTTFLARRFAKQAPASPHAKGACRIRTLAIVAAGSSRVSPRFIDLLRKVFSGSTRTAFLARADIEERFPGVPIDDQPVLDWLNQLEAKTGGLVYIADDEPSDWTRVCIRQADGVLLVGDPSGSAKLSPSEQLALSVHSPSSVRLVLVHDKRAATVVGTSGWLNERPGLRQHHHVALEDIEDVERLVRFIAGEARGFVAAGGGSLGCAHLGVHKAFIEAGASFDYLGGTSSGAAMMAGFARGMNADEINRGTHEIFVRSRAFRRLTVPQYALLDHKVLDRTLQAEYGDVLIEDLWLPFFALSTNLSTGQAHVHRRGKLWQAVRASGSIPGILPPFFTADGDMLVDGAIMNNLPLEQMKELKTGPNVVVSLGGGGPGKQHIDYDSIPGASELTVRLLNPFGRSGLPKIPNLIQVIAASMLAHRPQEIALGEKDILISPPVSAAISFMDWSRHSELFAEAYHWAKSWIGERIVENDPRMEAICGLPARYGSPETHGSAQAHSAL
;
A
#
# COMPACT_ATOMS: atom_id res chain seq x y z
N MET A 1 46.91 -3.47 -10.29
CA MET A 1 45.60 -3.96 -10.79
C MET A 1 44.55 -3.18 -10.04
N ASP A 2 43.77 -2.40 -10.76
CA ASP A 2 42.94 -1.34 -10.21
C ASP A 2 41.65 -1.92 -9.61
N ALA A 3 41.40 -1.71 -8.32
CA ALA A 3 40.24 -2.29 -7.61
C ALA A 3 38.89 -1.88 -8.24
N THR A 4 38.89 -0.75 -8.95
CA THR A 4 37.77 -0.14 -9.66
C THR A 4 37.33 -0.93 -10.90
N GLY A 5 38.26 -1.52 -11.65
CA GLY A 5 37.94 -2.33 -12.83
C GLY A 5 37.20 -3.62 -12.46
N SER A 6 37.53 -4.20 -11.31
CA SER A 6 36.92 -5.41 -10.79
C SER A 6 35.45 -5.21 -10.38
N LEU A 7 35.09 -4.04 -9.83
CA LEU A 7 33.71 -3.73 -9.45
C LEU A 7 32.79 -3.54 -10.68
N ALA A 8 33.26 -2.81 -11.68
CA ALA A 8 32.50 -2.59 -12.92
C ALA A 8 32.26 -3.92 -13.68
N ALA A 9 33.28 -4.78 -13.77
CA ALA A 9 33.15 -6.10 -14.37
C ALA A 9 32.21 -7.03 -13.61
N LYS A 10 32.23 -6.96 -12.27
CA LYS A 10 31.32 -7.73 -11.42
C LYS A 10 29.86 -7.27 -11.60
N LEU A 11 29.60 -5.96 -11.63
CA LEU A 11 28.27 -5.41 -11.88
C LEU A 11 27.77 -5.73 -13.30
N LEU A 12 28.67 -5.70 -14.29
CA LEU A 12 28.35 -6.18 -15.64
C LEU A 12 27.94 -7.66 -15.61
N SER A 13 28.64 -8.52 -14.85
CA SER A 13 28.31 -9.94 -14.77
C SER A 13 26.96 -10.23 -14.08
N GLU A 14 26.50 -9.32 -13.24
CA GLU A 14 25.19 -9.37 -12.58
C GLU A 14 24.05 -8.85 -13.48
N THR A 15 24.39 -8.22 -14.61
CA THR A 15 23.41 -7.78 -15.60
C THR A 15 22.88 -9.00 -16.38
N LEU A 16 21.56 -9.13 -16.53
CA LEU A 16 20.90 -10.24 -17.26
C LEU A 16 21.40 -10.46 -18.70
N MET A 17 22.07 -9.47 -19.29
CA MET A 17 22.64 -9.54 -20.64
C MET A 17 24.02 -10.22 -20.69
N PHE A 18 24.75 -10.26 -19.57
CA PHE A 18 26.14 -10.73 -19.53
C PHE A 18 26.37 -11.89 -18.55
N ASP A 19 25.32 -12.48 -17.99
CA ASP A 19 25.34 -13.56 -17.01
C ASP A 19 26.18 -14.79 -17.43
N GLN A 20 26.29 -15.06 -18.74
CA GLN A 20 27.10 -16.15 -19.30
C GLN A 20 28.46 -15.71 -19.89
N THR A 21 28.88 -14.48 -19.65
CA THR A 21 30.13 -13.92 -20.20
C THR A 21 31.27 -14.08 -19.20
N SER A 22 32.49 -14.38 -19.67
CA SER A 22 33.65 -14.54 -18.79
C SER A 22 34.02 -13.22 -18.09
N LEU A 23 34.46 -13.29 -16.82
CA LEU A 23 34.81 -12.09 -16.05
C LEU A 23 35.91 -11.24 -16.73
N ALA A 24 36.89 -11.90 -17.36
CA ALA A 24 37.97 -11.23 -18.11
C ALA A 24 37.46 -10.44 -19.33
N ALA A 25 36.38 -10.91 -19.97
CA ALA A 25 35.72 -10.20 -21.07
C ALA A 25 35.04 -8.90 -20.59
N LEU A 26 34.41 -8.98 -19.42
CA LEU A 26 33.71 -7.86 -18.81
C LEU A 26 34.66 -6.82 -18.23
N GLU A 27 35.82 -7.25 -17.71
CA GLU A 27 36.91 -6.35 -17.33
C GLU A 27 37.47 -5.61 -18.55
N ALA A 28 37.66 -6.29 -19.68
CA ALA A 28 38.11 -5.65 -20.92
C ALA A 28 37.07 -4.66 -21.48
N LEU A 29 35.78 -4.98 -21.42
CA LEU A 29 34.71 -4.07 -21.82
C LEU A 29 34.67 -2.85 -20.88
N ALA A 30 34.71 -3.07 -19.57
CA ALA A 30 34.70 -2.01 -18.57
C ALA A 30 35.90 -1.06 -18.68
N ALA A 31 37.10 -1.60 -18.92
CA ALA A 31 38.32 -0.81 -19.04
C ALA A 31 38.36 0.07 -20.31
N ASN A 32 37.62 -0.30 -21.37
CA ASN A 32 37.58 0.45 -22.62
C ASN A 32 36.36 1.37 -22.74
N SER A 33 35.53 1.47 -21.70
CA SER A 33 34.28 2.22 -21.72
C SER A 33 34.39 3.51 -20.90
N ASP A 34 33.64 4.53 -21.29
CA ASP A 34 33.70 5.84 -20.64
C ASP A 34 32.76 5.87 -19.43
N ARG A 35 33.26 6.34 -18.28
CA ARG A 35 32.46 6.51 -17.07
C ARG A 35 31.88 7.92 -17.04
N GLY A 36 30.56 8.03 -16.95
CA GLY A 36 29.83 9.29 -16.84
C GLY A 36 29.17 9.45 -15.48
N ILE A 37 29.24 10.64 -14.91
CA ILE A 37 28.42 11.03 -13.75
C ILE A 37 27.22 11.79 -14.29
N VAL A 38 26.03 11.37 -13.89
CA VAL A 38 24.76 11.99 -14.24
C VAL A 38 24.13 12.43 -12.93
N ARG A 39 24.02 13.74 -12.74
CA ARG A 39 23.40 14.27 -11.52
C ARG A 39 21.91 14.07 -11.55
N ARG A 40 21.27 13.99 -10.38
CA ARG A 40 19.82 13.89 -10.29
C ARG A 40 19.13 14.99 -11.10
N GLY A 41 18.11 14.61 -11.87
CA GLY A 41 17.35 15.50 -12.75
C GLY A 41 18.00 15.72 -14.12
N GLU A 42 19.27 15.35 -14.30
CA GLU A 42 19.89 15.39 -15.62
C GLU A 42 19.34 14.25 -16.50
N ILE A 43 19.20 14.57 -17.78
CA ILE A 43 18.67 13.64 -18.78
C ILE A 43 19.85 12.88 -19.37
N LEU A 44 19.81 11.56 -19.25
CA LEU A 44 20.81 10.67 -19.83
C LEU A 44 20.58 10.47 -21.33
N VAL A 45 19.32 10.29 -21.73
CA VAL A 45 18.90 10.19 -23.15
C VAL A 45 17.52 10.81 -23.33
N ARG A 46 17.25 11.46 -24.48
CA ARG A 46 15.91 11.95 -24.83
C ARG A 46 15.25 11.09 -25.88
N GLN A 47 13.93 10.94 -25.77
CA GLN A 47 13.11 10.30 -26.79
C GLN A 47 13.33 10.94 -28.16
N GLY A 48 13.45 10.11 -29.20
CA GLY A 48 13.66 10.53 -30.59
C GLY A 48 15.11 10.81 -30.97
N GLU A 49 16.06 10.87 -30.03
CA GLU A 49 17.48 11.02 -30.36
C GLU A 49 18.07 9.77 -31.05
N PRO A 50 19.17 9.88 -31.80
CA PRO A 50 19.88 8.72 -32.33
C PRO A 50 20.42 7.81 -31.21
N SER A 51 20.44 6.50 -31.45
CA SER A 51 20.93 5.50 -30.50
C SER A 51 22.34 5.02 -30.87
N ASP A 52 23.35 5.88 -30.70
CA ASP A 52 24.77 5.60 -31.04
C ASP A 52 25.55 4.85 -29.94
N ARG A 53 24.98 4.78 -28.74
CA ARG A 53 25.56 4.17 -27.55
C ARG A 53 24.48 3.62 -26.63
N PHE A 54 24.84 2.69 -25.75
CA PHE A 54 23.99 2.27 -24.64
C PHE A 54 24.74 2.47 -23.32
N PHE A 55 23.99 2.48 -22.22
CA PHE A 55 24.56 2.71 -20.90
C PHE A 55 24.29 1.54 -19.96
N VAL A 56 25.25 1.27 -19.09
CA VAL A 56 25.10 0.35 -17.96
C VAL A 56 25.10 1.17 -16.69
N VAL A 57 24.10 0.99 -15.83
CA VAL A 57 24.04 1.71 -14.55
C VAL A 57 24.98 1.04 -13.55
N LEU A 58 26.11 1.68 -13.26
CA LEU A 58 27.07 1.20 -12.26
C LEU A 58 26.62 1.53 -10.83
N SER A 59 26.07 2.72 -10.64
CA SER A 59 25.40 3.13 -9.41
C SER A 59 24.34 4.16 -9.71
N GLY A 60 23.34 4.29 -8.83
CA GLY A 60 22.26 5.26 -8.96
C GLY A 60 20.94 4.64 -9.44
N ARG A 61 20.03 5.50 -9.90
CA ARG A 61 18.69 5.11 -10.37
C ARG A 61 18.21 6.11 -11.41
N PHE A 62 17.44 5.64 -12.38
CA PHE A 62 16.85 6.44 -13.43
C PHE A 62 15.34 6.18 -13.53
N THR A 63 14.60 7.16 -14.03
CA THR A 63 13.18 7.07 -14.36
C THR A 63 12.99 7.23 -15.87
N VAL A 64 12.09 6.44 -16.44
CA VAL A 64 11.77 6.42 -17.86
C VAL A 64 10.46 7.16 -18.07
N HIS A 65 10.48 8.14 -18.96
CA HIS A 65 9.34 9.00 -19.30
C HIS A 65 9.05 8.91 -20.79
N ARG A 66 7.78 8.98 -21.14
CA ARG A 66 7.30 9.01 -22.52
C ARG A 66 6.39 10.21 -22.69
N ASP A 67 6.45 10.87 -23.84
CA ASP A 67 5.75 12.14 -24.05
C ASP A 67 4.21 12.04 -23.92
N ASP A 68 3.64 10.84 -24.05
CA ASP A 68 2.20 10.58 -23.91
C ASP A 68 1.75 10.26 -22.48
N VAL A 69 2.66 10.12 -21.52
CA VAL A 69 2.34 9.77 -20.13
C VAL A 69 3.03 10.72 -19.16
N SER A 70 2.25 11.38 -18.29
CA SER A 70 2.80 12.35 -17.32
C SER A 70 3.59 11.70 -16.18
N ASP A 71 3.31 10.44 -15.86
CA ASP A 71 4.00 9.67 -14.82
C ASP A 71 5.11 8.80 -15.45
N PRO A 72 6.22 8.54 -14.72
CA PRO A 72 7.26 7.64 -15.18
C PRO A 72 6.68 6.25 -15.44
N ILE A 73 6.96 5.71 -16.63
CA ILE A 73 6.46 4.40 -17.10
C ILE A 73 7.28 3.23 -16.57
N ALA A 74 8.53 3.48 -16.20
CA ALA A 74 9.45 2.49 -15.64
C ALA A 74 10.56 3.16 -14.83
N GLU A 75 11.23 2.39 -13.98
CA GLU A 75 12.48 2.78 -13.31
C GLU A 75 13.59 1.83 -13.76
N ILE A 76 14.82 2.36 -13.83
CA ILE A 76 16.03 1.62 -14.18
C ILE A 76 17.01 1.73 -13.00
N GLY A 77 17.39 0.60 -12.44
CA GLY A 77 18.28 0.48 -11.28
C GLY A 77 19.72 0.08 -11.63
N GLN A 78 20.53 -0.11 -10.59
CA GLN A 78 21.90 -0.62 -10.71
C GLN A 78 21.94 -1.99 -11.40
N GLY A 79 22.90 -2.17 -12.32
CA GLY A 79 23.07 -3.38 -13.11
C GLY A 79 22.06 -3.52 -14.25
N GLU A 80 21.20 -2.53 -14.48
CA GLU A 80 20.30 -2.50 -15.62
C GLU A 80 20.86 -1.62 -16.75
N LEU A 81 20.28 -1.81 -17.95
CA LEU A 81 20.72 -1.16 -19.19
C LEU A 81 19.79 0.00 -19.53
N VAL A 82 20.36 1.03 -20.14
CA VAL A 82 19.62 2.16 -20.70
C VAL A 82 19.88 2.28 -22.19
N GLY A 83 18.80 2.28 -22.98
CA GLY A 83 18.86 2.58 -24.41
C GLY A 83 19.37 1.42 -25.26
N GLU A 84 19.35 0.20 -24.72
CA GLU A 84 19.77 -1.05 -25.36
C GLU A 84 18.93 -1.37 -26.60
N VAL A 85 17.61 -1.17 -26.53
CA VAL A 85 16.70 -1.49 -27.63
C VAL A 85 16.98 -0.61 -28.84
N GLY A 86 17.08 0.70 -28.63
CA GLY A 86 17.39 1.64 -29.70
C GLY A 86 18.75 1.34 -30.34
N PHE A 87 19.75 1.03 -29.53
CA PHE A 87 21.10 0.72 -30.00
C PHE A 87 21.15 -0.56 -30.85
N PHE A 88 20.62 -1.69 -30.36
CA PHE A 88 20.69 -2.97 -31.08
C PHE A 88 19.70 -3.09 -32.25
N ALA A 89 18.54 -2.44 -32.16
CA ALA A 89 17.54 -2.48 -33.22
C ALA A 89 17.76 -1.40 -34.30
N GLY A 90 18.73 -0.50 -34.13
CA GLY A 90 18.95 0.64 -35.03
C GLY A 90 17.77 1.63 -35.03
N LEU A 91 17.07 1.74 -33.90
CA LEU A 91 15.91 2.62 -33.73
C LEU A 91 16.29 3.89 -32.97
N PRO A 92 15.59 5.02 -33.18
CA PRO A 92 15.70 6.18 -32.29
C PRO A 92 15.37 5.82 -30.85
N ARG A 93 15.83 6.64 -29.89
CA ARG A 93 15.49 6.47 -28.47
C ARG A 93 13.98 6.42 -28.29
N MET A 94 13.49 5.37 -27.65
CA MET A 94 12.05 5.12 -27.50
C MET A 94 11.41 5.91 -26.34
N ALA A 95 12.21 6.42 -25.41
CA ALA A 95 11.77 7.12 -24.22
C ALA A 95 12.88 8.05 -23.70
N THR A 96 12.49 9.03 -22.90
CA THR A 96 13.41 9.93 -22.18
C THR A 96 13.78 9.31 -20.85
N VAL A 97 15.07 9.29 -20.51
CA VAL A 97 15.56 8.69 -19.25
C VAL A 97 16.27 9.75 -18.41
N VAL A 98 15.77 9.94 -17.19
CA VAL A 98 16.21 11.00 -16.27
C VAL A 98 16.79 10.38 -15.01
N ALA A 99 17.94 10.87 -14.55
CA ALA A 99 18.54 10.42 -13.30
C ALA A 99 17.65 10.74 -12.11
N ALA A 100 17.19 9.70 -11.42
CA ALA A 100 16.41 9.80 -10.19
C ALA A 100 17.29 10.04 -8.96
N ARG A 101 18.60 9.76 -9.02
CA ARG A 101 19.61 10.21 -8.04
C ARG A 101 20.95 10.42 -8.73
N ASP A 102 21.94 10.97 -8.03
CA ASP A 102 23.29 11.09 -8.58
C ASP A 102 23.78 9.69 -8.95
N SER A 103 24.00 9.51 -10.24
CA SER A 103 24.16 8.19 -10.85
C SER A 103 25.48 8.15 -11.60
N ILE A 104 26.03 6.94 -11.65
CA ILE A 104 27.26 6.65 -12.34
C ILE A 104 26.93 5.62 -13.40
N VAL A 105 27.19 5.98 -14.65
CA VAL A 105 26.92 5.12 -15.81
C VAL A 105 28.21 4.79 -16.53
N LEU A 106 28.22 3.63 -17.15
CA LEU A 106 29.22 3.24 -18.12
C LEU A 106 28.62 3.41 -19.51
N SER A 107 29.21 4.30 -20.31
CA SER A 107 28.82 4.56 -21.69
C SER A 107 29.59 3.64 -22.64
N ILE A 108 28.86 2.87 -23.44
CA ILE A 108 29.42 1.92 -24.41
C ILE A 108 28.92 2.29 -25.81
N CYS A 109 29.84 2.74 -26.65
CA CYS A 109 29.57 3.08 -28.05
C CYS A 109 29.75 1.86 -28.97
N ASP A 110 29.25 1.98 -30.21
CA ASP A 110 29.30 0.91 -31.21
C ASP A 110 30.70 0.31 -31.42
N HIS A 111 31.72 1.16 -31.63
CA HIS A 111 33.09 0.70 -31.84
C HIS A 111 33.70 -0.02 -30.62
N GLN A 112 33.33 0.38 -29.39
CA GLN A 112 33.78 -0.25 -28.15
C GLN A 112 33.14 -1.64 -28.02
N PHE A 113 31.85 -1.74 -28.31
CA PHE A 113 31.13 -3.00 -28.31
C PHE A 113 31.65 -3.96 -29.39
N GLU A 114 31.83 -3.51 -30.62
CA GLU A 114 32.34 -4.33 -31.73
C GLU A 114 33.75 -4.85 -31.48
N LYS A 115 34.61 -4.04 -30.86
CA LYS A 115 35.96 -4.47 -30.45
C LYS A 115 35.88 -5.57 -29.40
N ALA A 116 35.01 -5.44 -28.41
CA ALA A 116 34.81 -6.47 -27.37
C ALA A 116 34.16 -7.74 -27.95
N ALA A 117 33.17 -7.59 -28.83
CA ALA A 117 32.47 -8.68 -29.50
C ALA A 117 33.37 -9.47 -30.46
N SER A 118 34.31 -8.79 -31.14
CA SER A 118 35.30 -9.43 -32.01
C SER A 118 36.35 -10.21 -31.21
N ALA A 119 36.71 -9.73 -30.01
CA ALA A 119 37.60 -10.45 -29.11
C ALA A 119 36.92 -11.68 -28.50
N LEU A 120 35.61 -11.63 -28.28
CA LEU A 120 34.85 -12.63 -27.52
C LEU A 120 33.49 -12.94 -28.18
N PRO A 121 33.43 -13.96 -29.05
CA PRO A 121 32.21 -14.34 -29.77
C PRO A 121 31.00 -14.69 -28.88
N SER A 122 31.26 -15.17 -27.66
CA SER A 122 30.22 -15.48 -26.66
C SER A 122 29.38 -14.27 -26.27
N LEU A 123 29.95 -13.05 -26.33
CA LEU A 123 29.24 -11.81 -26.01
C LEU A 123 28.03 -11.61 -26.93
N ARG A 124 28.19 -11.78 -28.25
CA ARG A 124 27.10 -11.61 -29.23
C ARG A 124 25.96 -12.60 -29.00
N GLN A 125 26.28 -13.83 -28.60
CA GLN A 125 25.29 -14.88 -28.34
C GLN A 125 24.45 -14.57 -27.09
N SER A 126 25.08 -14.07 -26.02
CA SER A 126 24.39 -13.64 -24.80
C SER A 126 23.44 -12.47 -25.06
N VAL A 127 23.90 -11.44 -25.80
CA VAL A 127 23.07 -10.29 -26.19
C VAL A 127 21.86 -10.71 -27.02
N THR A 128 22.07 -11.55 -28.02
CA THR A 128 20.99 -12.05 -28.89
C THR A 128 19.94 -12.82 -28.09
N THR A 129 20.37 -13.66 -27.16
CA THR A 129 19.49 -14.45 -26.29
C THR A 129 18.69 -13.55 -25.33
N PHE A 130 19.33 -12.52 -24.78
CA PHE A 130 18.69 -11.53 -23.91
C PHE A 130 17.58 -10.76 -24.64
N LEU A 131 17.88 -10.19 -25.81
CA LEU A 131 16.89 -9.47 -26.61
C LEU A 131 15.71 -10.37 -27.01
N ALA A 132 15.98 -11.60 -27.44
CA ALA A 132 14.94 -12.57 -27.78
C ALA A 132 14.00 -12.87 -26.59
N ARG A 133 14.55 -13.07 -25.38
CA ARG A 133 13.76 -13.28 -24.15
C ARG A 133 12.94 -12.04 -23.77
N ARG A 134 13.49 -10.85 -23.96
CA ARG A 134 12.81 -9.57 -23.65
C ARG A 134 11.63 -9.32 -24.59
N PHE A 135 11.80 -9.56 -25.89
CA PHE A 135 10.71 -9.46 -26.87
C PHE A 135 9.63 -10.51 -26.65
N ALA A 136 10.01 -11.75 -26.28
CA ALA A 136 9.03 -12.80 -25.97
C ALA A 136 8.12 -12.46 -24.77
N LYS A 137 8.60 -11.64 -23.82
CA LYS A 137 7.82 -11.18 -22.66
C LYS A 137 6.96 -9.94 -22.93
N GLN A 138 7.15 -9.24 -24.05
CA GLN A 138 6.46 -7.98 -24.37
C GLN A 138 5.25 -8.13 -25.32
N ALA A 139 4.77 -9.36 -25.59
CA ALA A 139 3.48 -9.56 -26.28
C ALA A 139 2.30 -9.00 -25.45
N PRO A 140 1.24 -8.48 -26.07
CA PRO A 140 0.34 -7.51 -25.43
C PRO A 140 -0.63 -8.19 -24.46
N ALA A 141 -0.30 -8.18 -23.17
CA ALA A 141 -1.28 -8.30 -22.09
C ALA A 141 -0.74 -7.68 -20.79
N SER A 142 -1.55 -6.75 -20.27
CA SER A 142 -1.52 -6.13 -18.95
C SER A 142 -0.52 -4.99 -18.69
N PRO A 143 -0.99 -3.80 -18.27
CA PRO A 143 -0.14 -2.78 -17.67
C PRO A 143 0.50 -3.41 -16.44
N HIS A 144 1.81 -3.61 -16.54
CA HIS A 144 2.56 -4.45 -15.62
C HIS A 144 2.34 -4.02 -14.17
N ALA A 145 2.18 -5.03 -13.32
CA ALA A 145 2.32 -4.89 -11.88
C ALA A 145 3.61 -4.11 -11.61
N LYS A 146 3.46 -2.88 -11.09
CA LYS A 146 4.57 -2.12 -10.50
C LYS A 146 5.23 -3.03 -9.48
N GLY A 147 6.34 -3.66 -9.84
CA GLY A 147 7.18 -4.35 -8.87
C GLY A 147 7.50 -3.34 -7.78
N ALA A 148 7.12 -3.65 -6.54
CA ALA A 148 7.33 -2.75 -5.41
C ALA A 148 8.81 -2.36 -5.37
N CYS A 149 9.10 -1.09 -5.63
CA CYS A 149 10.43 -0.54 -5.50
C CYS A 149 10.85 -0.65 -4.02
N ARG A 150 11.70 -1.61 -3.70
CA ARG A 150 12.23 -1.77 -2.34
C ARG A 150 13.21 -0.62 -2.08
N ILE A 151 12.87 0.25 -1.13
CA ILE A 151 13.75 1.35 -0.70
C ILE A 151 15.02 0.73 -0.12
N ARG A 152 16.17 0.92 -0.78
CA ARG A 152 17.47 0.42 -0.29
C ARG A 152 18.18 1.48 0.53
N THR A 153 18.09 2.74 0.10
CA THR A 153 18.70 3.88 0.78
C THR A 153 17.61 4.83 1.30
N LEU A 154 17.69 5.21 2.57
CA LEU A 154 16.67 6.03 3.23
C LEU A 154 17.34 7.22 3.92
N ALA A 155 16.85 8.44 3.69
CA ALA A 155 17.28 9.61 4.43
C ALA A 155 16.27 9.96 5.54
N ILE A 156 16.75 10.19 6.75
CA ILE A 156 15.98 10.73 7.87
C ILE A 156 16.29 12.21 7.96
N VAL A 157 15.26 13.05 7.82
CA VAL A 157 15.35 14.51 7.80
C VAL A 157 14.40 15.08 8.85
N ALA A 158 14.86 16.04 9.64
CA ALA A 158 14.02 16.75 10.59
C ALA A 158 12.91 17.53 9.86
N ALA A 159 11.68 17.43 10.36
CA ALA A 159 10.51 18.10 9.82
C ALA A 159 10.06 19.23 10.75
N GLY A 160 9.62 20.34 10.16
CA GLY A 160 9.16 21.48 10.93
C GLY A 160 10.31 22.21 11.63
N SER A 161 10.04 22.67 12.84
CA SER A 161 11.06 23.18 13.77
C SER A 161 11.57 22.13 14.75
N SER A 162 11.31 20.85 14.49
CA SER A 162 11.63 19.75 15.37
C SER A 162 13.05 19.25 15.16
N ARG A 163 13.56 18.46 16.11
CA ARG A 163 14.81 17.71 15.97
C ARG A 163 14.51 16.22 15.91
N VAL A 164 15.38 15.46 15.27
CA VAL A 164 15.22 14.00 15.24
C VAL A 164 15.57 13.44 16.61
N SER A 165 14.60 12.80 17.28
CA SER A 165 14.81 12.20 18.60
C SER A 165 15.88 11.09 18.52
N PRO A 166 16.96 11.13 19.35
CA PRO A 166 17.95 10.06 19.38
C PRO A 166 17.33 8.70 19.73
N ARG A 167 16.34 8.69 20.63
CA ARG A 167 15.62 7.48 21.02
C ARG A 167 14.87 6.84 19.85
N PHE A 168 14.31 7.65 18.94
CA PHE A 168 13.68 7.15 17.72
C PHE A 168 14.70 6.43 16.83
N ILE A 169 15.89 7.03 16.66
CA ILE A 169 16.99 6.44 15.88
C ILE A 169 17.44 5.12 16.50
N ASP A 170 17.57 5.03 17.82
CA ASP A 170 17.98 3.81 18.53
C ASP A 170 16.95 2.68 18.35
N LEU A 171 15.66 2.98 18.45
CA LEU A 171 14.59 2.01 18.18
C LEU A 171 14.61 1.54 16.73
N LEU A 172 14.80 2.47 15.78
CA LEU A 172 14.90 2.15 14.36
C LEU A 172 16.10 1.23 14.09
N ARG A 173 17.28 1.54 14.66
CA ARG A 173 18.48 0.68 14.59
C ARG A 173 18.19 -0.73 15.11
N LYS A 174 17.51 -0.85 16.25
CA LYS A 174 17.13 -2.14 16.84
C LYS A 174 16.25 -2.96 15.91
N VAL A 175 15.20 -2.36 15.33
CA VAL A 175 14.28 -3.07 14.43
C VAL A 175 14.97 -3.49 13.11
N PHE A 176 15.77 -2.61 12.52
CA PHE A 176 16.52 -2.94 11.29
C PHE A 176 17.55 -4.05 11.51
N SER A 177 18.21 -4.08 12.68
CA SER A 177 19.20 -5.12 13.01
C SER A 177 18.63 -6.54 13.03
N GLY A 178 17.33 -6.69 13.30
CA GLY A 178 16.65 -7.98 13.30
C GLY A 178 16.26 -8.50 11.91
N SER A 179 16.18 -7.62 10.90
CA SER A 179 15.61 -7.96 9.58
C SER A 179 16.64 -7.94 8.45
N THR A 180 17.64 -7.05 8.49
CA THR A 180 18.58 -6.82 7.38
C THR A 180 19.95 -6.33 7.88
N ARG A 181 21.00 -6.57 7.07
CA ARG A 181 22.33 -5.96 7.29
C ARG A 181 22.29 -4.49 6.86
N THR A 182 21.64 -3.65 7.66
CA THR A 182 21.46 -2.22 7.40
C THR A 182 22.49 -1.40 8.18
N ALA A 183 23.17 -0.48 7.49
CA ALA A 183 24.08 0.47 8.12
C ALA A 183 23.39 1.82 8.30
N PHE A 184 23.76 2.53 9.36
CA PHE A 184 23.30 3.89 9.63
C PHE A 184 24.51 4.81 9.61
N LEU A 185 24.40 5.91 8.86
CA LEU A 185 25.46 6.89 8.71
C LEU A 185 24.98 8.27 9.12
N ALA A 186 25.74 8.92 9.98
CA ALA A 186 25.65 10.34 10.29
C ALA A 186 26.91 11.06 9.80
N ARG A 187 26.89 12.39 9.87
CA ARG A 187 28.03 13.23 9.49
C ARG A 187 29.34 12.83 10.19
N ALA A 188 29.26 12.52 11.48
CA ALA A 188 30.42 12.12 12.28
C ALA A 188 31.13 10.88 11.72
N ASP A 189 30.40 9.92 11.16
CA ASP A 189 30.97 8.70 10.56
C ASP A 189 31.79 9.02 9.30
N ILE A 190 31.39 10.05 8.54
CA ILE A 190 32.10 10.52 7.35
C ILE A 190 33.36 11.28 7.77
N GLU A 191 33.26 12.18 8.74
CA GLU A 191 34.38 12.99 9.23
C GLU A 191 35.47 12.13 9.88
N GLU A 192 35.09 11.05 10.59
CA GLU A 192 36.04 10.07 11.14
C GLU A 192 36.80 9.32 10.03
N ARG A 193 36.12 8.99 8.93
CA ARG A 193 36.69 8.17 7.86
C ARG A 193 37.48 8.98 6.83
N PHE A 194 37.04 10.18 6.52
CA PHE A 194 37.61 11.07 5.51
C PHE A 194 37.92 12.46 6.10
N PRO A 195 38.85 12.56 7.06
CA PRO A 195 39.15 13.83 7.71
C PRO A 195 39.69 14.86 6.70
N GLY A 196 39.02 16.01 6.61
CA GLY A 196 39.43 17.13 5.75
C GLY A 196 39.03 17.02 4.27
N VAL A 197 38.32 15.96 3.87
CA VAL A 197 37.76 15.82 2.52
C VAL A 197 36.35 16.43 2.50
N PRO A 198 35.98 17.26 1.51
CA PRO A 198 34.60 17.74 1.38
C PRO A 198 33.60 16.58 1.26
N ILE A 199 32.46 16.69 1.93
CA ILE A 199 31.46 15.61 2.03
C ILE A 199 30.84 15.26 0.67
N ASP A 200 30.75 16.24 -0.23
CA ASP A 200 30.23 16.08 -1.60
C ASP A 200 31.32 15.72 -2.63
N ASP A 201 32.53 15.37 -2.17
CA ASP A 201 33.64 15.02 -3.04
C ASP A 201 33.58 13.55 -3.49
N GLN A 202 34.20 13.27 -4.63
CA GLN A 202 34.16 11.98 -5.32
C GLN A 202 34.56 10.78 -4.44
N PRO A 203 35.62 10.84 -3.59
CA PRO A 203 36.02 9.71 -2.76
C PRO A 203 34.95 9.28 -1.75
N VAL A 204 34.21 10.25 -1.21
CA VAL A 204 33.13 10.00 -0.25
C VAL A 204 31.95 9.34 -0.96
N LEU A 205 31.54 9.88 -2.11
CA LEU A 205 30.44 9.33 -2.90
C LEU A 205 30.74 7.90 -3.41
N ASP A 206 31.96 7.65 -3.89
CA ASP A 206 32.36 6.30 -4.31
C ASP A 206 32.37 5.31 -3.13
N TRP A 207 32.76 5.75 -1.93
CA TRP A 207 32.68 4.92 -0.72
C TRP A 207 31.24 4.63 -0.29
N LEU A 208 30.36 5.63 -0.33
CA LEU A 208 28.93 5.45 -0.03
C LEU A 208 28.29 4.42 -0.97
N ASN A 209 28.60 4.51 -2.27
CA ASN A 209 28.16 3.55 -3.27
C ASN A 209 28.70 2.13 -3.01
N GLN A 210 29.97 2.00 -2.61
CA GLN A 210 30.55 0.71 -2.22
C GLN A 210 29.92 0.15 -0.95
N LEU A 211 29.53 1.01 -0.01
CA LEU A 211 28.85 0.58 1.20
C LEU A 211 27.44 0.09 0.89
N GLU A 212 26.68 0.82 0.07
CA GLU A 212 25.36 0.40 -0.44
C GLU A 212 25.44 -0.98 -1.11
N ALA A 213 26.49 -1.24 -1.91
CA ALA A 213 26.68 -2.55 -2.55
C ALA A 213 27.02 -3.68 -1.56
N LYS A 214 27.60 -3.35 -0.39
CA LYS A 214 27.97 -4.33 0.65
C LYS A 214 26.85 -4.55 1.68
N THR A 215 25.99 -3.57 1.89
CA THR A 215 24.91 -3.62 2.87
C THR A 215 23.57 -3.93 2.18
N GLY A 216 22.64 -4.55 2.90
CA GLY A 216 21.30 -4.81 2.36
C GLY A 216 20.42 -3.56 2.31
N GLY A 217 20.80 -2.53 3.07
CA GLY A 217 20.20 -1.21 3.12
C GLY A 217 21.10 -0.19 3.80
N LEU A 218 20.86 1.09 3.57
CA LEU A 218 21.61 2.20 4.14
C LEU A 218 20.67 3.31 4.60
N VAL A 219 20.84 3.76 5.85
CA VAL A 219 20.04 4.84 6.42
C VAL A 219 20.94 6.04 6.71
N TYR A 220 20.69 7.15 6.04
CA TYR A 220 21.37 8.42 6.26
C TYR A 220 20.63 9.24 7.31
N ILE A 221 21.35 9.70 8.32
CA ILE A 221 20.83 10.62 9.35
C ILE A 221 21.31 12.02 8.96
N ALA A 222 20.39 12.86 8.49
CA ALA A 222 20.70 14.24 8.16
C ALA A 222 20.94 15.08 9.42
N ASP A 223 21.65 16.20 9.27
CA ASP A 223 21.80 17.17 10.35
C ASP A 223 20.44 17.86 10.60
N ASP A 224 20.20 18.30 11.85
CA ASP A 224 18.98 19.05 12.21
C ASP A 224 18.83 20.33 11.38
N GLU A 225 19.96 20.98 11.07
CA GLU A 225 20.02 22.18 10.23
C GLU A 225 20.46 21.86 8.79
N PRO A 226 20.07 22.65 7.79
CA PRO A 226 20.51 22.45 6.41
C PRO A 226 22.04 22.52 6.29
N SER A 227 22.66 21.41 5.88
CA SER A 227 24.10 21.28 5.66
C SER A 227 24.40 20.59 4.33
N ASP A 228 25.68 20.60 3.92
CA ASP A 228 26.10 19.85 2.73
C ASP A 228 25.88 18.34 2.90
N TRP A 229 26.04 17.82 4.13
CA TRP A 229 25.67 16.43 4.44
C TRP A 229 24.18 16.18 4.24
N THR A 230 23.31 17.06 4.77
CA THR A 230 21.85 16.95 4.56
C THR A 230 21.48 16.94 3.08
N ARG A 231 22.16 17.73 2.24
CA ARG A 231 21.97 17.70 0.77
C ARG A 231 22.39 16.36 0.18
N VAL A 232 23.54 15.81 0.57
CA VAL A 232 24.02 14.50 0.12
C VAL A 232 23.04 13.39 0.54
N CYS A 233 22.58 13.38 1.80
CA CYS A 233 21.58 12.43 2.30
C CYS A 233 20.32 12.43 1.42
N ILE A 234 19.76 13.62 1.17
CA ILE A 234 18.54 13.77 0.37
C ILE A 234 18.77 13.32 -1.08
N ARG A 235 19.90 13.67 -1.70
CA ARG A 235 20.18 13.31 -3.11
C ARG A 235 20.44 11.81 -3.31
N GLN A 236 21.14 11.17 -2.37
CA GLN A 236 21.59 9.77 -2.48
C GLN A 236 20.51 8.75 -2.10
N ALA A 237 19.54 9.14 -1.25
CA ALA A 237 18.47 8.26 -0.80
C ALA A 237 17.46 7.93 -1.92
N ASP A 238 16.86 6.74 -1.85
CA ASP A 238 15.71 6.32 -2.65
C ASP A 238 14.40 6.84 -2.06
N GLY A 239 14.36 7.02 -0.73
CA GLY A 239 13.21 7.55 -0.01
C GLY A 239 13.60 8.43 1.17
N VAL A 240 12.67 9.27 1.61
CA VAL A 240 12.89 10.23 2.70
C VAL A 240 11.84 10.06 3.79
N LEU A 241 12.29 9.93 5.03
CA LEU A 241 11.46 10.10 6.22
C LEU A 241 11.62 11.51 6.77
N LEU A 242 10.54 12.28 6.69
CA LEU A 242 10.41 13.56 7.37
C LEU A 242 9.95 13.28 8.80
N VAL A 243 10.78 13.56 9.80
CA VAL A 243 10.51 13.25 11.21
C VAL A 243 10.17 14.52 11.97
N GLY A 244 8.92 14.65 12.38
CA GLY A 244 8.41 15.81 13.12
C GLY A 244 7.95 15.44 14.53
N ASP A 245 8.02 16.41 15.43
CA ASP A 245 7.33 16.36 16.72
C ASP A 245 5.96 17.04 16.53
N PRO A 246 4.83 16.36 16.83
CA PRO A 246 3.48 16.92 16.67
C PRO A 246 3.25 18.22 17.45
N SER A 247 3.99 18.45 18.54
CA SER A 247 3.92 19.68 19.34
C SER A 247 4.71 20.85 18.73
N GLY A 248 5.59 20.57 17.76
CA GLY A 248 6.40 21.55 17.06
C GLY A 248 5.65 22.32 15.97
N SER A 249 6.33 23.28 15.35
CA SER A 249 5.78 24.03 14.22
C SER A 249 5.72 23.16 12.96
N ALA A 250 4.54 23.06 12.35
CA ALA A 250 4.32 22.33 11.10
C ALA A 250 4.92 23.00 9.85
N LYS A 251 5.40 24.24 9.94
CA LYS A 251 5.97 25.01 8.82
C LYS A 251 7.15 24.28 8.18
N LEU A 252 7.19 24.28 6.84
CA LEU A 252 8.27 23.64 6.08
C LEU A 252 9.66 24.20 6.40
N SER A 253 10.58 23.32 6.77
CA SER A 253 12.01 23.66 6.86
C SER A 253 12.67 23.71 5.47
N PRO A 254 13.82 24.38 5.30
CA PRO A 254 14.55 24.37 4.03
C PRO A 254 14.97 22.96 3.58
N SER A 255 15.31 22.07 4.53
CA SER A 255 15.65 20.67 4.25
C SER A 255 14.44 19.90 3.72
N GLU A 256 13.25 20.17 4.22
CA GLU A 256 12.01 19.59 3.71
C GLU A 256 11.66 20.07 2.31
N GLN A 257 11.81 21.37 2.05
CA GLN A 257 11.59 21.94 0.71
C GLN A 257 12.54 21.30 -0.32
N LEU A 258 13.80 21.08 0.08
CA LEU A 258 14.74 20.33 -0.75
C LEU A 258 14.27 18.89 -0.94
N ALA A 259 13.90 18.16 0.11
CA ALA A 259 13.42 16.79 -0.01
C ALA A 259 12.19 16.66 -0.92
N LEU A 260 11.20 17.55 -0.77
CA LEU A 260 9.95 17.54 -1.55
C LEU A 260 10.13 17.99 -3.00
N SER A 261 11.09 18.87 -3.29
CA SER A 261 11.44 19.26 -4.67
C SER A 261 12.24 18.18 -5.40
N VAL A 262 12.99 17.39 -4.63
CA VAL A 262 13.86 16.35 -5.15
C VAL A 262 13.07 15.06 -5.39
N HIS A 263 12.26 14.63 -4.42
CA HIS A 263 11.62 13.30 -4.38
C HIS A 263 10.17 13.28 -4.82
N SER A 264 9.75 12.15 -5.39
CA SER A 264 8.34 11.90 -5.70
C SER A 264 7.52 11.86 -4.40
N PRO A 265 6.24 12.29 -4.43
CA PRO A 265 5.40 12.23 -3.22
C PRO A 265 5.15 10.81 -2.67
N SER A 266 5.42 9.77 -3.46
CA SER A 266 5.37 8.36 -3.05
C SER A 266 6.63 7.87 -2.32
N SER A 267 7.78 8.52 -2.54
CA SER A 267 9.05 8.17 -1.89
C SER A 267 9.33 9.00 -0.63
N VAL A 268 8.51 10.02 -0.36
CA VAL A 268 8.55 10.83 0.87
C VAL A 268 7.44 10.42 1.82
N ARG A 269 7.78 10.23 3.10
CA ARG A 269 6.82 9.89 4.17
C ARG A 269 7.01 10.83 5.34
N LEU A 270 5.90 11.25 5.95
CA LEU A 270 5.93 12.01 7.21
C LEU A 270 5.79 11.05 8.39
N VAL A 271 6.64 11.19 9.40
CA VAL A 271 6.58 10.45 10.65
C VAL A 271 6.45 11.46 11.78
N LEU A 272 5.31 11.43 12.47
CA LEU A 272 5.08 12.22 13.67
C LEU A 272 5.40 11.35 14.87
N VAL A 273 6.44 11.75 15.62
CA VAL A 273 6.97 10.98 16.76
C VAL A 273 6.39 11.54 18.06
N HIS A 274 5.80 10.67 18.86
CA HIS A 274 5.16 10.98 20.13
C HIS A 274 5.93 10.30 21.25
N ASP A 275 6.18 10.99 22.37
CA ASP A 275 6.84 10.36 23.52
C ASP A 275 6.02 9.22 24.13
N LYS A 276 4.69 9.38 24.15
CA LYS A 276 3.71 8.42 24.67
C LYS A 276 2.52 8.30 23.75
N ARG A 277 1.86 7.15 23.75
CA ARG A 277 0.63 6.89 23.01
C ARG A 277 -0.52 7.64 23.67
N ALA A 278 -0.88 8.78 23.08
CA ALA A 278 -2.08 9.50 23.44
C ALA A 278 -3.35 8.72 23.01
N ALA A 279 -4.42 8.84 23.80
CA ALA A 279 -5.74 8.29 23.44
C ALA A 279 -6.31 8.94 22.17
N THR A 280 -5.90 10.17 21.85
CA THR A 280 -6.30 10.89 20.65
C THR A 280 -5.14 11.75 20.19
N VAL A 281 -4.79 11.65 18.91
CA VAL A 281 -3.87 12.58 18.26
C VAL A 281 -4.69 13.72 17.68
N VAL A 282 -4.10 14.92 17.62
CA VAL A 282 -4.72 16.09 17.01
C VAL A 282 -3.67 16.92 16.28
N GLY A 283 -4.09 17.69 15.29
CA GLY A 283 -3.25 18.67 14.61
C GLY A 283 -2.49 18.16 13.39
N THR A 284 -2.68 16.90 13.00
CA THR A 284 -2.00 16.30 11.83
C THR A 284 -2.37 16.99 10.53
N SER A 285 -3.59 17.52 10.41
CA SER A 285 -4.03 18.26 9.23
C SER A 285 -3.13 19.48 8.94
N GLY A 286 -2.60 20.15 9.98
CA GLY A 286 -1.68 21.28 9.80
C GLY A 286 -0.39 20.86 9.12
N TRP A 287 0.17 19.71 9.53
CA TRP A 287 1.38 19.13 8.91
C TRP A 287 1.15 18.72 7.45
N LEU A 288 0.00 18.10 7.16
CA LEU A 288 -0.34 17.65 5.82
C LEU A 288 -0.68 18.80 4.87
N ASN A 289 -1.29 19.88 5.37
CA ASN A 289 -1.63 21.05 4.55
C ASN A 289 -0.38 21.80 4.05
N GLU A 290 0.65 21.88 4.88
CA GLU A 290 1.96 22.46 4.49
C GLU A 290 2.72 21.57 3.50
N ARG A 291 2.34 20.29 3.35
CA ARG A 291 3.02 19.30 2.50
C ARG A 291 2.05 18.71 1.46
N PRO A 292 1.50 19.55 0.56
CA PRO A 292 0.52 19.10 -0.42
C PRO A 292 1.11 18.01 -1.31
N GLY A 293 0.37 16.92 -1.48
CA GLY A 293 0.78 15.77 -2.31
C GLY A 293 1.39 14.60 -1.55
N LEU A 294 1.78 14.77 -0.28
CA LEU A 294 2.29 13.67 0.55
C LEU A 294 1.28 12.51 0.60
N ARG A 295 1.71 11.32 0.19
CA ARG A 295 0.80 10.16 0.08
C ARG A 295 0.63 9.40 1.38
N GLN A 296 1.63 9.41 2.26
CA GLN A 296 1.57 8.66 3.52
C GLN A 296 2.19 9.42 4.68
N HIS A 297 1.53 9.31 5.83
CA HIS A 297 2.06 9.73 7.12
C HIS A 297 1.89 8.61 8.15
N HIS A 298 2.71 8.65 9.20
CA HIS A 298 2.73 7.63 10.25
C HIS A 298 2.84 8.31 11.62
N HIS A 299 2.07 7.82 12.59
CA HIS A 299 2.26 8.16 13.99
C HIS A 299 3.08 7.06 14.65
N VAL A 300 4.09 7.45 15.44
CA VAL A 300 4.97 6.53 16.17
C VAL A 300 5.08 6.96 17.62
N ALA A 301 4.65 6.09 18.54
CA ALA A 301 4.88 6.29 19.97
C ALA A 301 6.22 5.65 20.40
N LEU A 302 7.10 6.41 21.06
CA LEU A 302 8.43 5.94 21.48
C LEU A 302 8.40 4.89 22.61
N GLU A 303 7.26 4.70 23.28
CA GLU A 303 7.06 3.64 24.26
C GLU A 303 6.73 2.28 23.62
N ASP A 304 6.34 2.27 22.35
CA ASP A 304 5.83 1.09 21.66
C ASP A 304 6.69 0.77 20.43
N ILE A 305 7.39 -0.37 20.49
CA ILE A 305 8.23 -0.80 19.38
C ILE A 305 7.40 -1.22 18.15
N GLU A 306 6.13 -1.61 18.34
CA GLU A 306 5.26 -2.10 17.26
C GLU A 306 5.00 -1.01 16.21
N ASP A 307 4.89 0.26 16.61
CA ASP A 307 4.74 1.38 15.69
C ASP A 307 5.98 1.56 14.80
N VAL A 308 7.17 1.33 15.35
CA VAL A 308 8.44 1.39 14.60
C VAL A 308 8.56 0.18 13.67
N GLU A 309 8.16 -1.01 14.13
CA GLU A 309 8.09 -2.21 13.29
C GLU A 309 7.12 -2.02 12.12
N ARG A 310 5.94 -1.44 12.36
CA ARG A 310 4.99 -1.06 11.30
C ARG A 310 5.63 -0.11 10.30
N LEU A 311 6.30 0.95 10.77
CA LEU A 311 7.00 1.89 9.89
C LEU A 311 8.06 1.19 9.04
N VAL A 312 8.85 0.28 9.63
CA VAL A 312 9.86 -0.49 8.89
C VAL A 312 9.21 -1.43 7.87
N ARG A 313 8.10 -2.09 8.19
CA ARG A 313 7.31 -2.87 7.22
C ARG A 313 6.84 -2.01 6.03
N PHE A 314 6.42 -0.77 6.27
CA PHE A 314 6.08 0.18 5.20
C PHE A 314 7.27 0.51 4.29
N ILE A 315 8.44 0.76 4.88
CA ILE A 315 9.67 1.09 4.13
C ILE A 315 10.17 -0.11 3.32
N ALA A 316 10.14 -1.30 3.94
CA ALA A 316 10.56 -2.55 3.31
C ALA A 316 9.61 -3.05 2.21
N GLY A 317 8.40 -2.46 2.12
CA GLY A 317 7.36 -2.89 1.20
C GLY A 317 6.63 -4.17 1.63
N GLU A 318 6.61 -4.44 2.93
CA GLU A 318 6.04 -5.63 3.57
C GLU A 318 4.83 -5.29 4.46
N ALA A 319 4.29 -4.08 4.34
CA ALA A 319 3.15 -3.64 5.13
C ALA A 319 1.92 -4.51 4.88
N ARG A 320 1.30 -4.98 5.97
CA ARG A 320 0.18 -5.91 5.97
C ARG A 320 -1.14 -5.15 5.91
N GLY A 321 -1.95 -5.44 4.90
CA GLY A 321 -3.24 -4.76 4.69
C GLY A 321 -4.43 -5.62 5.10
N PHE A 322 -5.48 -5.00 5.64
CA PHE A 322 -6.80 -5.62 5.75
C PHE A 322 -7.79 -4.86 4.88
N VAL A 323 -8.40 -5.56 3.92
CA VAL A 323 -9.35 -5.00 2.96
C VAL A 323 -10.72 -5.62 3.18
N ALA A 324 -11.71 -4.81 3.54
CA ALA A 324 -13.06 -5.24 3.87
C ALA A 324 -14.07 -4.81 2.80
N ALA A 325 -14.75 -5.79 2.20
CA ALA A 325 -15.81 -5.53 1.22
C ALA A 325 -17.07 -4.88 1.82
N GLY A 326 -17.86 -4.21 0.98
CA GLY A 326 -19.22 -3.82 1.33
C GLY A 326 -20.17 -5.03 1.36
N GLY A 327 -21.16 -4.97 2.25
CA GLY A 327 -22.12 -6.07 2.45
C GLY A 327 -23.29 -5.77 3.40
N GLY A 328 -23.52 -4.51 3.78
CA GLY A 328 -24.59 -4.14 4.70
C GLY A 328 -24.39 -4.81 6.08
N SER A 329 -25.44 -5.44 6.61
CA SER A 329 -25.37 -6.17 7.89
C SER A 329 -24.37 -7.33 7.88
N LEU A 330 -24.05 -7.88 6.72
CA LEU A 330 -23.03 -8.92 6.58
C LEU A 330 -21.63 -8.42 6.95
N GLY A 331 -21.43 -7.09 6.98
CA GLY A 331 -20.20 -6.45 7.43
C GLY A 331 -19.71 -6.91 8.79
N CYS A 332 -20.61 -7.38 9.67
CA CYS A 332 -20.24 -7.91 10.99
C CYS A 332 -19.35 -9.17 10.93
N ALA A 333 -19.38 -9.90 9.82
CA ALA A 333 -18.46 -11.02 9.61
C ALA A 333 -16.98 -10.56 9.57
N HIS A 334 -16.71 -9.33 9.13
CA HIS A 334 -15.35 -8.76 9.15
C HIS A 334 -14.78 -8.67 10.55
N LEU A 335 -15.62 -8.42 11.56
CA LEU A 335 -15.19 -8.36 12.96
C LEU A 335 -14.66 -9.71 13.43
N GLY A 336 -15.35 -10.79 13.06
CA GLY A 336 -14.99 -12.15 13.44
C GLY A 336 -13.72 -12.61 12.74
N VAL A 337 -13.62 -12.34 11.44
CA VAL A 337 -12.41 -12.63 10.65
C VAL A 337 -11.20 -11.86 11.21
N HIS A 338 -11.32 -10.54 11.41
CA HIS A 338 -10.25 -9.73 11.96
C HIS A 338 -9.80 -10.23 13.33
N LYS A 339 -10.76 -10.51 14.25
CA LYS A 339 -10.47 -11.06 15.58
C LYS A 339 -9.69 -12.38 15.50
N ALA A 340 -10.10 -13.29 14.62
CA ALA A 340 -9.43 -14.58 14.45
C ALA A 340 -7.99 -14.43 13.92
N PHE A 341 -7.74 -13.50 12.99
CA PHE A 341 -6.40 -13.21 12.49
C PHE A 341 -5.49 -12.61 13.57
N ILE A 342 -5.97 -11.64 14.34
CA ILE A 342 -5.20 -11.05 15.44
C ILE A 342 -4.84 -12.12 16.49
N GLU A 343 -5.80 -12.99 16.87
CA GLU A 343 -5.53 -14.10 17.81
C GLU A 343 -4.54 -15.13 17.27
N ALA A 344 -4.42 -15.26 15.93
CA ALA A 344 -3.44 -16.11 15.28
C ALA A 344 -2.05 -15.46 15.13
N GLY A 345 -1.85 -14.26 15.67
CA GLY A 345 -0.57 -13.53 15.63
C GLY A 345 -0.42 -12.58 14.44
N ALA A 346 -1.46 -12.37 13.63
CA ALA A 346 -1.42 -11.36 12.58
C ALA A 346 -1.41 -9.95 13.18
N SER A 347 -0.72 -9.05 12.48
CA SER A 347 -0.80 -7.60 12.70
C SER A 347 -1.11 -6.90 11.39
N PHE A 348 -1.93 -5.85 11.43
CA PHE A 348 -2.33 -5.10 10.24
C PHE A 348 -1.83 -3.66 10.33
N ASP A 349 -1.12 -3.24 9.29
CA ASP A 349 -0.46 -1.94 9.20
C ASP A 349 -1.30 -0.90 8.45
N TYR A 350 -2.27 -1.33 7.65
CA TYR A 350 -3.19 -0.47 6.91
C TYR A 350 -4.57 -1.13 6.84
N LEU A 351 -5.61 -0.37 7.18
CA LEU A 351 -6.99 -0.83 7.15
C LEU A 351 -7.79 -0.09 6.07
N GLY A 352 -8.64 -0.79 5.33
CA GLY A 352 -9.43 -0.17 4.27
C GLY A 352 -10.70 -0.92 3.95
N GLY A 353 -11.72 -0.20 3.49
CA GLY A 353 -12.96 -0.87 3.11
C GLY A 353 -13.95 0.00 2.36
N THR A 354 -15.07 -0.63 2.02
CA THR A 354 -16.21 -0.02 1.33
C THR A 354 -17.48 -0.23 2.13
N SER A 355 -18.33 0.79 2.24
CA SER A 355 -19.63 0.75 2.91
C SER A 355 -19.52 0.19 4.34
N SER A 356 -20.24 -0.88 4.68
CA SER A 356 -20.12 -1.58 5.96
C SER A 356 -18.69 -2.02 6.29
N GLY A 357 -17.88 -2.43 5.30
CA GLY A 357 -16.49 -2.78 5.49
C GLY A 357 -15.63 -1.58 5.94
N ALA A 358 -15.88 -0.40 5.36
CA ALA A 358 -15.23 0.84 5.79
C ALA A 358 -15.59 1.17 7.24
N ALA A 359 -16.86 0.99 7.63
CA ALA A 359 -17.31 1.24 9.01
C ALA A 359 -16.58 0.34 10.03
N MET A 360 -16.46 -0.96 9.75
CA MET A 360 -15.76 -1.88 10.65
C MET A 360 -14.26 -1.54 10.75
N MET A 361 -13.61 -1.29 9.61
CA MET A 361 -12.19 -0.94 9.57
C MET A 361 -11.90 0.42 10.24
N ALA A 362 -12.81 1.38 10.15
CA ALA A 362 -12.72 2.65 10.86
C ALA A 362 -12.71 2.47 12.39
N GLY A 363 -13.50 1.51 12.90
CA GLY A 363 -13.52 1.16 14.33
C GLY A 363 -12.17 0.61 14.79
N PHE A 364 -11.62 -0.36 14.06
CA PHE A 364 -10.30 -0.91 14.37
C PHE A 364 -9.18 0.12 14.24
N ALA A 365 -9.22 0.98 13.22
CA ALA A 365 -8.22 2.04 13.03
C ALA A 365 -8.22 3.08 14.17
N ARG A 366 -9.38 3.28 14.82
CA ARG A 366 -9.53 4.09 16.03
C ARG A 366 -9.01 3.39 17.30
N GLY A 367 -8.66 2.11 17.22
CA GLY A 367 -8.19 1.31 18.35
C GLY A 367 -9.31 0.62 19.13
N MET A 368 -10.52 0.51 18.57
CA MET A 368 -11.59 -0.28 19.19
C MET A 368 -11.36 -1.78 18.96
N ASN A 369 -11.74 -2.60 19.93
CA ASN A 369 -11.77 -4.05 19.74
C ASN A 369 -13.05 -4.51 19.03
N ALA A 370 -13.07 -5.75 18.55
CA ALA A 370 -14.19 -6.30 17.78
C ALA A 370 -15.52 -6.28 18.55
N ASP A 371 -15.49 -6.52 19.85
CA ASP A 371 -16.67 -6.55 20.71
C ASP A 371 -17.25 -5.14 20.94
N GLU A 372 -16.39 -4.12 21.05
CA GLU A 372 -16.79 -2.71 21.11
C GLU A 372 -17.45 -2.24 19.80
N ILE A 373 -16.88 -2.60 18.65
CA ILE A 373 -17.45 -2.26 17.34
C ILE A 373 -18.79 -2.98 17.15
N ASN A 374 -18.89 -4.23 17.61
CA ASN A 374 -20.15 -4.98 17.58
C ASN A 374 -21.23 -4.32 18.45
N ARG A 375 -20.86 -3.81 19.63
CA ARG A 375 -21.76 -3.03 20.50
C ARG A 375 -22.19 -1.71 19.83
N GLY A 376 -21.27 -0.96 19.24
CA GLY A 376 -21.60 0.28 18.50
C GLY A 376 -22.54 0.00 17.31
N THR A 377 -22.33 -1.12 16.61
CA THR A 377 -23.23 -1.60 15.55
C THR A 377 -24.65 -1.85 16.07
N HIS A 378 -24.77 -2.48 17.25
CA HIS A 378 -26.07 -2.67 17.92
C HIS A 378 -26.76 -1.33 18.23
N GLU A 379 -26.02 -0.38 18.79
CA GLU A 379 -26.52 0.95 19.14
C GLU A 379 -27.03 1.71 17.91
N ILE A 380 -26.23 1.74 16.83
CA ILE A 380 -26.59 2.40 15.56
C ILE A 380 -27.82 1.75 14.93
N PHE A 381 -27.79 0.45 14.65
CA PHE A 381 -28.79 -0.15 13.76
C PHE A 381 -30.00 -0.74 14.48
N VAL A 382 -29.81 -1.30 15.68
CA VAL A 382 -30.87 -1.98 16.44
C VAL A 382 -31.57 -1.01 17.39
N ARG A 383 -30.80 -0.32 18.25
CA ARG A 383 -31.37 0.55 19.29
C ARG A 383 -31.88 1.87 18.72
N SER A 384 -31.06 2.58 17.95
CA SER A 384 -31.47 3.88 17.37
C SER A 384 -32.45 3.74 16.20
N ARG A 385 -32.48 2.54 15.59
CA ARG A 385 -33.26 2.19 14.42
C ARG A 385 -32.91 3.05 13.20
N ALA A 386 -31.64 3.38 13.01
CA ALA A 386 -31.16 4.23 11.92
C ALA A 386 -31.71 3.80 10.54
N PHE A 387 -31.89 2.50 10.32
CA PHE A 387 -32.33 1.93 9.05
C PHE A 387 -33.82 1.54 8.99
N ARG A 388 -34.63 1.93 9.99
CA ARG A 388 -36.08 1.66 10.04
C ARG A 388 -36.94 2.93 10.07
N ARG A 389 -36.34 4.11 9.96
CA ARG A 389 -37.04 5.39 9.98
C ARG A 389 -37.23 5.92 8.56
N LEU A 390 -38.45 5.79 8.05
CA LEU A 390 -38.82 6.32 6.74
C LEU A 390 -38.93 7.84 6.79
N THR A 391 -38.57 8.50 5.69
CA THR A 391 -38.77 9.94 5.48
C THR A 391 -39.71 10.20 4.30
N VAL A 392 -40.02 11.48 4.04
CA VAL A 392 -40.73 11.87 2.81
C VAL A 392 -39.79 11.61 1.62
N PRO A 393 -40.18 10.77 0.65
CA PRO A 393 -39.28 10.24 -0.38
C PRO A 393 -39.00 11.25 -1.52
N GLN A 394 -38.65 12.49 -1.15
CA GLN A 394 -38.20 13.52 -2.09
C GLN A 394 -36.70 13.37 -2.41
N TYR A 395 -35.89 13.02 -1.40
CA TYR A 395 -34.43 12.93 -1.54
C TYR A 395 -33.88 11.53 -1.21
N ALA A 396 -34.58 10.74 -0.39
CA ALA A 396 -34.19 9.41 0.05
C ALA A 396 -35.37 8.68 0.70
N LEU A 397 -35.29 7.35 0.83
CA LEU A 397 -36.31 6.55 1.55
C LEU A 397 -36.15 6.61 3.08
N LEU A 398 -34.94 6.80 3.60
CA LEU A 398 -34.65 6.81 5.03
C LEU A 398 -34.24 8.21 5.55
N ASP A 399 -34.58 8.47 6.82
CA ASP A 399 -34.08 9.64 7.55
C ASP A 399 -32.60 9.45 7.97
N HIS A 400 -31.71 10.02 7.16
CA HIS A 400 -30.26 10.03 7.39
C HIS A 400 -29.83 10.72 8.69
N LYS A 401 -30.60 11.66 9.25
CA LYS A 401 -30.15 12.45 10.43
C LYS A 401 -29.96 11.60 11.68
N VAL A 402 -30.64 10.46 11.77
CA VAL A 402 -30.39 9.51 12.88
C VAL A 402 -29.08 8.79 12.67
N LEU A 403 -28.86 8.27 11.46
CA LEU A 403 -27.60 7.62 11.10
C LEU A 403 -26.41 8.55 11.34
N ASP A 404 -26.44 9.77 10.82
CA ASP A 404 -25.35 10.74 10.94
C ASP A 404 -25.02 11.04 12.40
N ARG A 405 -26.04 11.31 13.24
CA ARG A 405 -25.84 11.56 14.67
C ARG A 405 -25.27 10.36 15.40
N THR A 406 -25.73 9.15 15.08
CA THR A 406 -25.21 7.93 15.73
C THR A 406 -23.80 7.59 15.26
N LEU A 407 -23.46 7.80 13.99
CA LEU A 407 -22.09 7.65 13.49
C LEU A 407 -21.17 8.68 14.16
N GLN A 408 -21.60 9.94 14.28
CA GLN A 408 -20.83 10.97 14.98
C GLN A 408 -20.66 10.63 16.47
N ALA A 409 -21.69 10.09 17.13
CA ALA A 409 -21.59 9.67 18.53
C ALA A 409 -20.62 8.49 18.71
N GLU A 410 -20.69 7.48 17.83
CA GLU A 410 -19.84 6.29 17.93
C GLU A 410 -18.39 6.58 17.55
N TYR A 411 -18.11 7.34 16.48
CA TYR A 411 -16.73 7.60 16.01
C TYR A 411 -16.13 8.91 16.54
N GLY A 412 -16.95 9.83 17.06
CA GLY A 412 -16.52 11.17 17.49
C GLY A 412 -16.15 12.10 16.33
N ASP A 413 -15.66 13.29 16.64
CA ASP A 413 -15.12 14.25 15.66
C ASP A 413 -13.63 13.99 15.33
N VAL A 414 -13.20 12.72 15.41
CA VAL A 414 -11.83 12.29 15.09
C VAL A 414 -11.58 12.43 13.59
N LEU A 415 -10.40 12.93 13.22
CA LEU A 415 -9.96 13.01 11.83
C LEU A 415 -9.24 11.73 11.42
N ILE A 416 -9.39 11.32 10.16
CA ILE A 416 -8.72 10.13 9.63
C ILE A 416 -7.20 10.28 9.74
N GLU A 417 -6.67 11.47 9.43
CA GLU A 417 -5.24 11.70 9.53
C GLU A 417 -4.70 11.66 10.96
N ASP A 418 -5.53 11.74 11.99
CA ASP A 418 -5.11 11.67 13.39
C ASP A 418 -5.15 10.22 13.95
N LEU A 419 -5.49 9.22 13.13
CA LEU A 419 -5.53 7.83 13.56
C LEU A 419 -4.12 7.25 13.70
N TRP A 420 -3.90 6.45 14.74
CA TRP A 420 -2.64 5.71 14.93
C TRP A 420 -2.39 4.70 13.82
N LEU A 421 -3.46 4.04 13.36
CA LEU A 421 -3.42 3.12 12.23
C LEU A 421 -3.93 3.82 10.96
N PRO A 422 -3.15 3.80 9.86
CA PRO A 422 -3.61 4.28 8.57
C PRO A 422 -4.91 3.62 8.12
N PHE A 423 -5.85 4.45 7.68
CA PHE A 423 -7.18 4.03 7.28
C PHE A 423 -7.62 4.72 5.99
N PHE A 424 -8.39 4.00 5.16
CA PHE A 424 -9.16 4.63 4.09
C PHE A 424 -10.58 4.07 3.96
N ALA A 425 -11.50 4.91 3.48
CA ALA A 425 -12.83 4.49 3.05
C ALA A 425 -13.02 4.79 1.55
N LEU A 426 -13.70 3.90 0.82
CA LEU A 426 -14.01 4.11 -0.60
C LEU A 426 -15.44 4.63 -0.80
N SER A 427 -15.61 5.69 -1.59
CA SER A 427 -16.90 6.13 -2.11
C SER A 427 -16.87 6.22 -3.64
N THR A 428 -18.04 6.29 -4.25
CA THR A 428 -18.18 6.57 -5.67
C THR A 428 -18.45 8.06 -5.83
N ASN A 429 -17.61 8.79 -6.58
CA ASN A 429 -17.89 10.18 -6.92
C ASN A 429 -18.66 10.22 -8.26
N LEU A 430 -19.93 10.61 -8.19
CA LEU A 430 -20.78 10.72 -9.38
C LEU A 430 -20.51 11.99 -10.20
N SER A 431 -19.86 12.99 -9.61
CA SER A 431 -19.50 14.23 -10.30
C SER A 431 -18.30 14.03 -11.23
N THR A 432 -17.34 13.19 -10.84
CA THR A 432 -16.15 12.86 -11.65
C THR A 432 -16.24 11.51 -12.36
N GLY A 433 -17.15 10.63 -11.96
CA GLY A 433 -17.22 9.26 -12.47
C GLY A 433 -16.07 8.36 -12.00
N GLN A 434 -15.38 8.74 -10.92
CA GLN A 434 -14.21 8.02 -10.40
C GLN A 434 -14.41 7.58 -8.94
N ALA A 435 -13.60 6.63 -8.51
CA ALA A 435 -13.54 6.24 -7.10
C ALA A 435 -12.92 7.36 -6.26
N HIS A 436 -13.53 7.67 -5.11
CA HIS A 436 -13.06 8.66 -4.16
C HIS A 436 -12.53 7.96 -2.90
N VAL A 437 -11.23 8.09 -2.63
CA VAL A 437 -10.55 7.47 -1.50
C VAL A 437 -10.43 8.47 -0.35
N HIS A 438 -11.24 8.30 0.68
CA HIS A 438 -11.21 9.11 1.90
C HIS A 438 -9.99 8.75 2.75
N ARG A 439 -9.04 9.69 2.89
CA ARG A 439 -7.86 9.55 3.77
C ARG A 439 -7.69 10.71 4.75
N ARG A 440 -8.56 11.72 4.65
CA ARG A 440 -8.51 12.95 5.44
C ARG A 440 -9.93 13.41 5.77
N GLY A 441 -10.06 14.21 6.82
CA GLY A 441 -11.34 14.74 7.29
C GLY A 441 -11.98 13.83 8.34
N LYS A 442 -13.23 14.14 8.72
CA LYS A 442 -13.89 13.45 9.83
C LYS A 442 -14.17 12.00 9.50
N LEU A 443 -13.74 11.09 10.38
CA LEU A 443 -13.87 9.65 10.21
C LEU A 443 -15.33 9.23 9.96
N TRP A 444 -16.26 9.74 10.77
CA TRP A 444 -17.67 9.41 10.64
C TRP A 444 -18.29 9.88 9.31
N GLN A 445 -17.80 10.99 8.75
CA GLN A 445 -18.27 11.51 7.46
C GLN A 445 -17.79 10.63 6.31
N ALA A 446 -16.54 10.17 6.36
CA ALA A 446 -16.01 9.23 5.36
C ALA A 446 -16.77 7.89 5.38
N VAL A 447 -17.07 7.36 6.57
CA VAL A 447 -17.92 6.16 6.72
C VAL A 447 -19.33 6.41 6.19
N ARG A 448 -19.93 7.56 6.52
CA ARG A 448 -21.26 7.96 6.05
C ARG A 448 -21.31 8.11 4.52
N ALA A 449 -20.31 8.72 3.91
CA ALA A 449 -20.18 8.86 2.46
C ALA A 449 -20.06 7.48 1.81
N SER A 450 -19.15 6.64 2.31
CA SER A 450 -18.90 5.28 1.81
C SER A 450 -20.11 4.35 1.87
N GLY A 451 -21.02 4.56 2.83
CA GLY A 451 -22.28 3.81 2.97
C GLY A 451 -23.53 4.52 2.43
N SER A 452 -23.39 5.54 1.56
CA SER A 452 -24.52 6.31 1.00
C SER A 452 -25.23 5.56 -0.13
N ILE A 453 -26.00 4.52 0.21
CA ILE A 453 -26.70 3.69 -0.78
C ILE A 453 -27.72 4.56 -1.56
N PRO A 454 -27.61 4.69 -2.89
CA PRO A 454 -28.52 5.51 -3.70
C PRO A 454 -29.99 5.14 -3.51
N GLY A 455 -30.84 6.15 -3.43
CA GLY A 455 -32.29 6.00 -3.19
C GLY A 455 -32.67 5.63 -1.75
N ILE A 456 -31.79 4.94 -1.01
CA ILE A 456 -32.00 4.61 0.40
C ILE A 456 -31.60 5.78 1.29
N LEU A 457 -30.43 6.35 1.04
CA LEU A 457 -29.87 7.52 1.72
C LEU A 457 -29.60 8.63 0.70
N PRO A 458 -29.64 9.91 1.13
CA PRO A 458 -29.23 11.00 0.24
C PRO A 458 -27.71 10.88 -0.02
N PRO A 459 -27.25 11.31 -1.21
CA PRO A 459 -25.84 11.44 -1.50
C PRO A 459 -25.15 12.31 -0.46
N PHE A 460 -23.88 12.03 -0.20
CA PHE A 460 -23.04 12.87 0.63
C PHE A 460 -22.37 13.93 -0.25
N PHE A 461 -22.43 15.19 0.16
CA PHE A 461 -21.80 16.29 -0.58
C PHE A 461 -20.53 16.74 0.15
N THR A 462 -19.42 16.81 -0.57
CA THR A 462 -18.17 17.37 -0.03
C THR A 462 -18.24 18.89 0.09
N ALA A 463 -17.30 19.49 0.81
CA ALA A 463 -17.18 20.95 0.91
C ALA A 463 -16.97 21.62 -0.48
N ASP A 464 -16.32 20.90 -1.39
CA ASP A 464 -16.04 21.35 -2.76
C ASP A 464 -17.23 21.11 -3.72
N GLY A 465 -18.32 20.50 -3.23
CA GLY A 465 -19.55 20.28 -3.99
C GLY A 465 -19.66 18.94 -4.71
N ASP A 466 -18.69 18.03 -4.54
CA ASP A 466 -18.75 16.71 -5.16
C ASP A 466 -19.86 15.85 -4.56
N MET A 467 -20.59 15.14 -5.44
CA MET A 467 -21.64 14.20 -5.07
C MET A 467 -21.07 12.79 -4.88
N LEU A 468 -21.07 12.31 -3.64
CA LEU A 468 -20.59 10.99 -3.25
C LEU A 468 -21.74 10.04 -2.91
N VAL A 469 -21.63 8.81 -3.40
CA VAL A 469 -22.53 7.69 -3.07
C VAL A 469 -21.72 6.47 -2.64
N ASP A 470 -22.40 5.39 -2.26
CA ASP A 470 -21.77 4.15 -1.81
C ASP A 470 -20.65 3.67 -2.77
N GLY A 471 -19.50 3.31 -2.19
CA GLY A 471 -18.34 2.85 -2.96
C GLY A 471 -18.59 1.55 -3.71
N ALA A 472 -19.57 0.74 -3.28
CA ALA A 472 -19.90 -0.54 -3.88
C ALA A 472 -20.40 -0.44 -5.33
N ILE A 473 -20.81 0.75 -5.78
CA ILE A 473 -21.19 0.99 -7.19
C ILE A 473 -20.00 0.83 -8.12
N MET A 474 -18.85 1.41 -7.76
CA MET A 474 -17.64 1.35 -8.57
C MET A 474 -16.77 0.15 -8.18
N ASN A 475 -16.51 -0.03 -6.89
CA ASN A 475 -15.68 -1.12 -6.42
C ASN A 475 -16.10 -1.56 -5.02
N ASN A 476 -16.77 -2.71 -4.93
CA ASN A 476 -17.16 -3.27 -3.64
C ASN A 476 -15.98 -3.86 -2.84
N LEU A 477 -14.84 -4.13 -3.49
CA LEU A 477 -13.66 -4.73 -2.87
C LEU A 477 -12.40 -3.91 -3.21
N PRO A 478 -12.01 -2.92 -2.37
CA PRO A 478 -11.03 -1.90 -2.71
C PRO A 478 -9.57 -2.38 -2.59
N LEU A 479 -9.25 -3.56 -3.14
CA LEU A 479 -7.91 -4.13 -3.13
C LEU A 479 -6.94 -3.31 -3.99
N GLU A 480 -7.40 -2.84 -5.14
CA GLU A 480 -6.59 -1.98 -6.02
C GLU A 480 -6.18 -0.71 -5.30
N GLN A 481 -7.12 -0.02 -4.63
CA GLN A 481 -6.83 1.18 -3.85
C GLN A 481 -5.88 0.88 -2.68
N MET A 482 -6.00 -0.28 -2.02
CA MET A 482 -5.03 -0.70 -1.01
C MET A 482 -3.62 -0.88 -1.62
N LYS A 483 -3.51 -1.49 -2.80
CA LYS A 483 -2.24 -1.70 -3.53
C LYS A 483 -1.62 -0.41 -4.05
N GLU A 484 -2.43 0.59 -4.40
CA GLU A 484 -1.96 1.93 -4.76
C GLU A 484 -1.37 2.67 -3.55
N LEU A 485 -1.96 2.45 -2.37
CA LEU A 485 -1.53 3.10 -1.14
C LEU A 485 -0.29 2.43 -0.57
N LYS A 486 -0.22 1.09 -0.57
CA LYS A 486 0.89 0.36 0.03
C LYS A 486 1.28 -0.90 -0.73
N THR A 487 2.53 -1.29 -0.56
CA THR A 487 3.08 -2.57 -1.01
C THR A 487 3.15 -3.56 0.16
N GLY A 488 3.05 -4.85 -0.15
CA GLY A 488 3.04 -5.92 0.84
C GLY A 488 1.74 -6.72 0.82
N PRO A 489 1.66 -7.78 1.64
CA PRO A 489 0.55 -8.73 1.61
C PRO A 489 -0.76 -8.12 2.12
N ASN A 490 -1.88 -8.67 1.65
CA ASN A 490 -3.22 -8.23 2.05
C ASN A 490 -4.09 -9.42 2.46
N VAL A 491 -4.83 -9.28 3.55
CA VAL A 491 -6.02 -10.10 3.83
C VAL A 491 -7.23 -9.37 3.26
N VAL A 492 -7.93 -10.04 2.36
CA VAL A 492 -9.02 -9.49 1.56
C VAL A 492 -10.28 -10.27 1.91
N VAL A 493 -11.21 -9.63 2.61
CA VAL A 493 -12.45 -10.26 3.04
C VAL A 493 -13.59 -9.88 2.11
N SER A 494 -14.08 -10.86 1.36
CA SER A 494 -15.26 -10.73 0.52
C SER A 494 -16.48 -11.33 1.21
N LEU A 495 -17.62 -10.65 1.13
CA LEU A 495 -18.86 -11.07 1.78
C LEU A 495 -19.88 -11.51 0.73
N GLY A 496 -20.43 -12.70 0.90
CA GLY A 496 -21.44 -13.28 0.02
C GLY A 496 -20.85 -13.92 -1.24
N GLY A 497 -21.54 -14.93 -1.75
CA GLY A 497 -21.25 -15.62 -3.00
C GLY A 497 -22.59 -16.11 -3.56
N GLY A 498 -22.91 -15.66 -4.77
CA GLY A 498 -24.19 -15.91 -5.41
C GLY A 498 -24.91 -14.60 -5.72
N GLY A 499 -24.78 -14.14 -6.97
CA GLY A 499 -25.78 -13.22 -7.52
C GLY A 499 -27.18 -13.86 -7.43
N PRO A 500 -28.26 -13.08 -7.60
CA PRO A 500 -29.59 -13.64 -7.61
C PRO A 500 -29.63 -14.80 -8.62
N GLY A 501 -29.97 -16.00 -8.15
CA GLY A 501 -30.20 -17.14 -9.02
C GLY A 501 -31.29 -16.82 -10.05
N LYS A 502 -31.41 -17.63 -11.10
CA LYS A 502 -32.47 -17.47 -12.10
C LYS A 502 -33.83 -17.41 -11.39
N GLN A 503 -34.54 -16.30 -11.57
CA GLN A 503 -35.89 -16.13 -11.06
C GLN A 503 -36.88 -16.34 -12.21
N HIS A 504 -37.77 -17.31 -12.05
CA HIS A 504 -38.87 -17.53 -12.99
C HIS A 504 -40.05 -16.68 -12.54
N ILE A 505 -40.09 -15.44 -13.02
CA ILE A 505 -41.16 -14.47 -12.77
C ILE A 505 -41.85 -14.18 -14.11
N ASP A 506 -43.17 -14.27 -14.13
CA ASP A 506 -43.97 -13.78 -15.24
C ASP A 506 -44.04 -12.25 -15.17
N TYR A 507 -43.47 -11.57 -16.17
CA TYR A 507 -43.37 -10.11 -16.19
C TYR A 507 -44.74 -9.43 -16.33
N ASP A 508 -45.69 -10.09 -16.98
CA ASP A 508 -47.05 -9.54 -17.15
C ASP A 508 -47.88 -9.62 -15.86
N SER A 509 -47.43 -10.44 -14.89
CA SER A 509 -48.06 -10.55 -13.58
C SER A 509 -47.65 -9.44 -12.60
N ILE A 510 -46.74 -8.54 -12.99
CA ILE A 510 -46.26 -7.44 -12.16
C ILE A 510 -47.36 -6.36 -12.10
N PRO A 511 -47.97 -6.11 -10.93
CA PRO A 511 -49.10 -5.19 -10.84
C PRO A 511 -48.68 -3.74 -11.11
N GLY A 512 -49.50 -3.03 -11.87
CA GLY A 512 -49.36 -1.59 -12.10
C GLY A 512 -49.72 -0.75 -10.87
N ALA A 513 -49.53 0.57 -10.95
CA ALA A 513 -49.74 1.48 -9.83
C ALA A 513 -51.15 1.40 -9.23
N SER A 514 -52.19 1.39 -10.08
CA SER A 514 -53.60 1.30 -9.66
C SER A 514 -53.92 -0.03 -8.99
N GLU A 515 -53.41 -1.15 -9.51
CA GLU A 515 -53.62 -2.48 -8.95
C GLU A 515 -52.91 -2.65 -7.60
N LEU A 516 -51.69 -2.12 -7.47
CA LEU A 516 -50.97 -2.05 -6.20
C LEU A 516 -51.74 -1.24 -5.15
N THR A 517 -52.27 -0.07 -5.51
CA THR A 517 -53.06 0.77 -4.59
C THR A 517 -54.32 0.03 -4.10
N VAL A 518 -55.06 -0.61 -5.01
CA VAL A 518 -56.27 -1.38 -4.65
C VAL A 518 -55.93 -2.56 -3.75
N ARG A 519 -54.86 -3.30 -4.04
CA ARG A 519 -54.41 -4.44 -3.22
C ARG A 519 -53.78 -4.03 -1.90
N LEU A 520 -53.16 -2.84 -1.80
CA LEU A 520 -52.63 -2.27 -0.56
C LEU A 520 -53.74 -1.84 0.41
N LEU A 521 -54.88 -1.37 -0.12
CA LEU A 521 -56.07 -0.99 0.63
C LEU A 521 -56.94 -2.19 1.06
N ASN A 522 -56.79 -3.35 0.40
CA ASN A 522 -57.48 -4.59 0.76
C ASN A 522 -56.65 -5.42 1.77
N PRO A 523 -57.09 -5.61 3.04
CA PRO A 523 -56.37 -6.37 4.06
C PRO A 523 -56.06 -7.83 3.66
N PHE A 524 -56.89 -8.42 2.81
CA PHE A 524 -56.76 -9.81 2.34
C PHE A 524 -56.15 -9.92 0.93
N GLY A 525 -55.88 -8.80 0.26
CA GLY A 525 -55.38 -8.76 -1.14
C GLY A 525 -53.87 -8.92 -1.31
N ARG A 526 -53.12 -8.96 -0.19
CA ARG A 526 -51.64 -9.03 -0.20
C ARG A 526 -51.07 -10.43 -0.48
N SER A 527 -51.89 -11.48 -0.36
CA SER A 527 -51.47 -12.88 -0.50
C SER A 527 -51.24 -13.34 -1.95
N GLY A 528 -51.63 -12.54 -2.95
CA GLY A 528 -51.53 -12.87 -4.37
C GLY A 528 -50.51 -12.05 -5.16
N LEU A 529 -49.55 -11.40 -4.50
CA LEU A 529 -48.47 -10.68 -5.19
C LEU A 529 -47.35 -11.64 -5.60
N PRO A 530 -46.84 -11.56 -6.85
CA PRO A 530 -45.69 -12.35 -7.27
C PRO A 530 -44.49 -12.06 -6.36
N LYS A 531 -43.70 -13.10 -6.04
CA LYS A 531 -42.50 -12.99 -5.19
C LYS A 531 -41.35 -12.39 -6.00
N ILE A 532 -41.38 -11.07 -6.17
CA ILE A 532 -40.38 -10.30 -6.91
C ILE A 532 -39.45 -9.60 -5.91
N PRO A 533 -38.14 -9.50 -6.21
CA PRO A 533 -37.23 -8.67 -5.43
C PRO A 533 -37.74 -7.24 -5.32
N ASN A 534 -37.80 -6.73 -4.10
CA ASN A 534 -38.16 -5.32 -3.87
C ASN A 534 -37.03 -4.38 -4.30
N LEU A 535 -37.31 -3.07 -4.37
CA LEU A 535 -36.34 -2.05 -4.78
C LEU A 535 -35.00 -2.15 -4.03
N ILE A 536 -35.04 -2.36 -2.72
CA ILE A 536 -33.84 -2.47 -1.87
C ILE A 536 -33.04 -3.72 -2.25
N GLN A 537 -33.71 -4.84 -2.47
CA GLN A 537 -33.08 -6.10 -2.90
C GLN A 537 -32.44 -5.97 -4.29
N VAL A 538 -33.08 -5.26 -5.23
CA VAL A 538 -32.53 -5.00 -6.56
C VAL A 538 -31.28 -4.11 -6.47
N ILE A 539 -31.34 -3.02 -5.70
CA ILE A 539 -30.19 -2.12 -5.49
C ILE A 539 -29.03 -2.91 -4.87
N ALA A 540 -29.28 -3.64 -3.78
CA ALA A 540 -28.24 -4.45 -3.13
C ALA A 540 -27.64 -5.51 -4.07
N ALA A 541 -28.47 -6.19 -4.86
CA ALA A 541 -28.01 -7.17 -5.83
C ALA A 541 -27.16 -6.53 -6.94
N SER A 542 -27.54 -5.35 -7.44
CA SER A 542 -26.76 -4.63 -8.46
C SER A 542 -25.37 -4.20 -7.95
N MET A 543 -25.28 -3.76 -6.69
CA MET A 543 -24.00 -3.39 -6.06
C MET A 543 -23.11 -4.62 -5.82
N LEU A 544 -23.70 -5.73 -5.40
CA LEU A 544 -22.97 -6.98 -5.20
C LEU A 544 -22.61 -7.69 -6.52
N ALA A 545 -23.28 -7.36 -7.62
CA ALA A 545 -23.00 -7.88 -8.95
C ALA A 545 -21.73 -7.26 -9.57
N HIS A 546 -21.35 -6.05 -9.16
CA HIS A 546 -20.13 -5.39 -9.61
C HIS A 546 -18.90 -5.92 -8.86
N ARG A 547 -18.65 -7.22 -9.03
CA ARG A 547 -17.40 -7.86 -8.62
C ARG A 547 -16.51 -8.04 -9.85
N PRO A 548 -15.26 -7.57 -9.82
CA PRO A 548 -14.32 -7.96 -10.87
C PRO A 548 -14.25 -9.48 -10.91
N GLN A 549 -14.56 -10.07 -12.08
CA GLN A 549 -14.56 -11.53 -12.27
C GLN A 549 -13.15 -12.13 -12.06
N GLU A 550 -12.11 -11.31 -12.21
CA GLU A 550 -10.73 -11.63 -11.88
C GLU A 550 -10.19 -10.58 -10.91
N ILE A 551 -10.18 -10.88 -9.62
CA ILE A 551 -9.43 -10.08 -8.64
C ILE A 551 -7.96 -10.43 -8.86
N ALA A 552 -7.16 -9.47 -9.33
CA ALA A 552 -5.71 -9.61 -9.46
C ALA A 552 -5.06 -9.68 -8.07
N LEU A 553 -5.13 -10.85 -7.43
CA LEU A 553 -4.45 -11.14 -6.17
C LEU A 553 -2.94 -11.22 -6.40
N GLY A 554 -2.17 -10.61 -5.49
CA GLY A 554 -0.72 -10.79 -5.45
C GLY A 554 -0.38 -12.17 -4.89
N GLU A 555 0.86 -12.62 -5.10
CA GLU A 555 1.33 -13.94 -4.67
C GLU A 555 1.13 -14.19 -3.16
N LYS A 556 1.29 -13.13 -2.36
CA LYS A 556 1.16 -13.13 -0.89
C LYS A 556 -0.21 -12.65 -0.38
N ASP A 557 -1.16 -12.34 -1.26
CA ASP A 557 -2.49 -11.91 -0.86
C ASP A 557 -3.39 -13.10 -0.51
N ILE A 558 -4.24 -12.93 0.49
CA ILE A 558 -5.21 -13.93 0.94
C ILE A 558 -6.62 -13.39 0.67
N LEU A 559 -7.37 -14.07 -0.19
CA LEU A 559 -8.81 -13.85 -0.33
C LEU A 559 -9.55 -14.84 0.57
N ILE A 560 -10.36 -14.31 1.48
CA ILE A 560 -11.22 -15.10 2.37
C ILE A 560 -12.68 -14.70 2.18
N SER A 561 -13.57 -15.69 2.26
CA SER A 561 -15.01 -15.49 2.10
C SER A 561 -15.74 -16.33 3.14
N PRO A 562 -16.05 -15.76 4.33
CA PRO A 562 -16.78 -16.50 5.35
C PRO A 562 -18.14 -16.93 4.80
N PRO A 563 -18.59 -18.17 5.11
CA PRO A 563 -19.91 -18.62 4.74
C PRO A 563 -20.93 -17.75 5.49
N VAL A 564 -21.81 -17.13 4.72
CA VAL A 564 -22.91 -16.33 5.27
C VAL A 564 -24.19 -17.08 4.96
N SER A 565 -25.04 -17.27 5.97
CA SER A 565 -26.34 -17.88 5.78
C SER A 565 -27.18 -17.09 4.78
N ALA A 566 -27.72 -17.77 3.76
CA ALA A 566 -28.62 -17.16 2.78
C ALA A 566 -29.92 -16.61 3.41
N ALA A 567 -30.21 -16.98 4.66
CA ALA A 567 -31.35 -16.45 5.41
C ALA A 567 -31.14 -15.01 5.92
N ILE A 568 -29.89 -14.52 5.97
CA ILE A 568 -29.59 -13.20 6.51
C ILE A 568 -29.55 -12.20 5.35
N SER A 569 -30.50 -11.27 5.39
CA SER A 569 -30.62 -10.20 4.40
C SER A 569 -29.59 -9.10 4.67
N PHE A 570 -29.20 -8.40 3.60
CA PHE A 570 -28.32 -7.21 3.60
C PHE A 570 -28.70 -6.12 4.62
N MET A 571 -29.99 -6.05 5.02
CA MET A 571 -30.51 -5.05 5.96
C MET A 571 -30.88 -5.64 7.34
N ASP A 572 -30.64 -6.94 7.57
CA ASP A 572 -30.99 -7.60 8.83
C ASP A 572 -29.90 -7.42 9.89
N TRP A 573 -29.91 -6.25 10.53
CA TRP A 573 -28.98 -5.90 11.59
C TRP A 573 -29.30 -6.54 12.95
N SER A 574 -30.46 -7.22 13.11
CA SER A 574 -30.82 -7.87 14.39
C SER A 574 -29.90 -9.04 14.73
N ARG A 575 -29.32 -9.67 13.70
CA ARG A 575 -28.49 -10.88 13.82
C ARG A 575 -26.99 -10.58 13.73
N HIS A 576 -26.60 -9.32 13.95
CA HIS A 576 -25.21 -8.87 13.83
C HIS A 576 -24.23 -9.66 14.73
N SER A 577 -24.61 -9.95 15.98
CA SER A 577 -23.80 -10.72 16.91
C SER A 577 -23.66 -12.20 16.53
N GLU A 578 -24.69 -12.78 15.92
CA GLU A 578 -24.66 -14.16 15.43
C GLU A 578 -23.68 -14.26 14.25
N LEU A 579 -23.78 -13.35 13.28
CA LEU A 579 -22.84 -13.25 12.16
C LEU A 579 -21.39 -13.08 12.62
N PHE A 580 -21.17 -12.22 13.61
CA PHE A 580 -19.85 -12.02 14.20
C PHE A 580 -19.28 -13.33 14.77
N ALA A 581 -20.07 -14.04 15.58
CA ALA A 581 -19.64 -15.27 16.23
C ALA A 581 -19.41 -16.41 15.22
N GLU A 582 -20.33 -16.60 14.26
CA GLU A 582 -20.20 -17.62 13.20
C GLU A 582 -18.96 -17.38 12.35
N ALA A 583 -18.74 -16.14 11.91
CA ALA A 583 -17.57 -15.78 11.12
C ALA A 583 -16.27 -15.96 11.90
N TYR A 584 -16.26 -15.63 13.20
CA TYR A 584 -15.10 -15.85 14.07
C TYR A 584 -14.74 -17.33 14.19
N HIS A 585 -15.71 -18.19 14.52
CA HIS A 585 -15.47 -19.62 14.68
C HIS A 585 -15.02 -20.27 13.37
N TRP A 586 -15.66 -19.90 12.26
CA TRP A 586 -15.27 -20.37 10.95
C TRP A 586 -13.85 -19.92 10.57
N ALA A 587 -13.55 -18.62 10.74
CA ALA A 587 -12.23 -18.07 10.40
C ALA A 587 -11.13 -18.71 11.25
N LYS A 588 -11.40 -18.98 12.53
CA LYS A 588 -10.46 -19.67 13.43
C LYS A 588 -10.12 -21.08 12.94
N SER A 589 -11.12 -21.87 12.52
CA SER A 589 -10.89 -23.20 11.92
C SER A 589 -10.10 -23.09 10.62
N TRP A 590 -10.52 -22.18 9.75
CA TRP A 590 -9.92 -21.95 8.43
C TRP A 590 -8.45 -21.51 8.52
N ILE A 591 -8.11 -20.67 9.49
CA ILE A 591 -6.74 -20.24 9.78
C ILE A 591 -5.93 -21.42 10.32
N GLY A 592 -6.48 -22.19 11.26
CA GLY A 592 -5.82 -23.36 11.84
C GLY A 592 -5.41 -24.39 10.80
N GLU A 593 -6.31 -24.71 9.86
CA GLU A 593 -6.02 -25.62 8.74
C GLU A 593 -4.84 -25.14 7.89
N ARG A 594 -4.79 -23.85 7.54
CA ARG A 594 -3.72 -23.29 6.70
C ARG A 594 -2.37 -23.15 7.39
N ILE A 595 -2.38 -22.91 8.70
CA ILE A 595 -1.16 -22.94 9.50
C ILE A 595 -0.59 -24.37 9.51
N VAL A 596 -1.43 -25.40 9.61
CA VAL A 596 -1.00 -26.81 9.54
C VAL A 596 -0.50 -27.17 8.13
N GLU A 597 -1.10 -26.63 7.08
CA GLU A 597 -0.68 -26.82 5.69
C GLU A 597 0.60 -26.05 5.31
N ASN A 598 1.16 -25.24 6.23
CA ASN A 598 2.31 -24.35 5.98
C ASN A 598 2.08 -23.41 4.78
N ASP A 599 0.90 -22.78 4.70
CA ASP A 599 0.63 -21.80 3.64
C ASP A 599 1.61 -20.60 3.76
N PRO A 600 2.48 -20.35 2.77
CA PRO A 600 3.46 -19.25 2.82
C PRO A 600 2.80 -17.86 2.90
N ARG A 601 1.53 -17.75 2.50
CA ARG A 601 0.76 -16.49 2.63
C ARG A 601 0.39 -16.22 4.09
N MET A 602 0.08 -17.27 4.86
CA MET A 602 -0.17 -17.16 6.29
C MET A 602 1.10 -16.77 7.04
N GLU A 603 2.26 -17.30 6.63
CA GLU A 603 3.55 -16.88 7.17
C GLU A 603 3.80 -15.38 6.96
N ALA A 604 3.51 -14.86 5.76
CA ALA A 604 3.67 -13.45 5.44
C ALA A 604 2.76 -12.52 6.27
N ILE A 605 1.54 -12.97 6.60
CA ILE A 605 0.54 -12.19 7.36
C ILE A 605 0.75 -12.33 8.88
N CYS A 606 1.01 -13.54 9.39
CA CYS A 606 1.15 -13.81 10.83
C CYS A 606 2.60 -13.68 11.34
N GLY A 607 3.59 -13.61 10.46
CA GLY A 607 5.00 -13.41 10.85
C GLY A 607 5.64 -14.58 11.60
N LEU A 608 5.15 -15.82 11.43
CA LEU A 608 5.68 -16.99 12.15
C LEU A 608 6.99 -17.48 11.51
N PRO A 609 8.09 -17.58 12.26
CA PRO A 609 8.71 -18.91 12.37
C PRO A 609 9.33 -19.19 13.74
N ALA A 610 8.77 -20.18 14.46
CA ALA A 610 9.49 -21.17 15.27
C ALA A 610 8.46 -22.20 15.80
N ARG A 611 8.58 -23.44 15.30
CA ARG A 611 8.07 -24.71 15.85
C ARG A 611 6.96 -24.57 16.91
N TYR A 612 5.74 -24.95 16.53
CA TYR A 612 4.80 -25.52 17.50
C TYR A 612 5.57 -26.55 18.34
N GLY A 613 5.82 -26.23 19.61
CA GLY A 613 6.22 -27.22 20.59
C GLY A 613 5.15 -28.30 20.58
N SER A 614 5.56 -29.54 20.33
CA SER A 614 4.73 -30.72 20.51
C SER A 614 4.00 -30.60 21.85
N PRO A 615 2.69 -30.91 21.94
CA PRO A 615 2.01 -30.92 23.22
C PRO A 615 2.71 -31.94 24.11
N GLU A 616 3.27 -31.48 25.23
CA GLU A 616 3.75 -32.35 26.30
C GLU A 616 2.60 -33.29 26.68
N THR A 617 2.77 -34.56 26.35
CA THR A 617 1.95 -35.63 26.87
C THR A 617 2.06 -35.60 28.39
N HIS A 618 1.00 -35.20 29.07
CA HIS A 618 0.83 -35.40 30.51
C HIS A 618 0.98 -36.89 30.82
N GLY A 619 2.17 -37.28 31.26
CA GLY A 619 2.44 -38.55 31.91
C GLY A 619 1.84 -38.53 33.32
N SER A 620 0.90 -39.43 33.54
CA SER A 620 0.26 -39.74 34.81
C SER A 620 1.28 -39.97 35.93
N ALA A 621 1.31 -39.10 36.94
CA ALA A 621 1.95 -39.39 38.22
C ALA A 621 1.02 -40.31 39.03
N GLN A 622 1.39 -41.58 39.13
CA GLN A 622 0.82 -42.54 40.05
C GLN A 622 1.06 -42.09 41.50
N ALA A 623 -0.04 -42.06 42.26
CA ALA A 623 -0.01 -41.95 43.70
C ALA A 623 0.66 -43.19 44.32
N HIS A 624 1.74 -42.97 45.07
CA HIS A 624 2.20 -43.92 46.08
C HIS A 624 2.08 -43.29 47.47
N SER A 625 1.23 -43.94 48.25
CA SER A 625 1.09 -43.92 49.70
C SER A 625 2.42 -43.83 50.45
N ALA A 626 2.49 -42.95 51.45
CA ALA A 626 3.06 -43.25 52.76
C ALA A 626 2.67 -42.17 53.80
N LEU A 627 1.99 -42.66 54.85
CA LEU A 627 1.74 -42.09 56.20
C LEU A 627 0.70 -40.97 56.35
#